data_AF-A0AAW7E7K5-F1
#
_entry.id   AF-A0AAW7E7K5-F1
#
_cell.length_a   1.000
_cell.length_b   1.000
_cell.length_c   1.000
_cell.angle_alpha   90.00
_cell.angle_beta   90.00
_cell.angle_gamma   90.00
#
_symmetry.space_group_name_H-M   'P 1'
#
loop_
_entity.id
_entity.type
_entity.pdbx_description
1 polymer ?
#
loop_
_entity_poly.entity_id
_entity_poly.type
_entity_poly.pdbx_seq_one_letter_code
_entity_poly.pdbx_strand_id
1 'polypeptide(L)'
;MKIYIFAQALDNNGSDDWYEYTQNSLEKITEENAQSWVNNLIFELTDEGEREIFHNVECYYKLNPNELLDFMLLIENQQKDNIGRKSKTALIIKDYNHITLEFEKVLTSFWTRTNRNASNSDLLAQQCEYILGIIKKKRNKRRWLVPLALISLSVILVFLFQKLSKG
;
A
#
# COMPACT_ATOMS: atom_id res chain seq x y z
N MET A 1 -12.66 0.78 0.15
CA MET A 1 -11.39 0.24 -0.36
C MET A 1 -11.42 0.22 -1.88
N LYS A 2 -10.38 0.73 -2.52
CA LYS A 2 -10.16 0.69 -3.96
C LYS A 2 -8.78 0.10 -4.23
N ILE A 3 -8.65 -0.70 -5.29
CA ILE A 3 -7.40 -1.37 -5.65
C ILE A 3 -7.08 -1.00 -7.09
N TYR A 4 -5.94 -0.38 -7.31
CA TYR A 4 -5.45 0.01 -8.62
C TYR A 4 -4.14 -0.69 -8.90
N ILE A 5 -3.91 -1.00 -10.17
CA ILE A 5 -2.66 -1.57 -10.63
C ILE A 5 -2.17 -0.74 -11.80
N PHE A 6 -0.94 -0.28 -11.65
CA PHE A 6 -0.22 0.49 -12.65
C PHE A 6 1.03 -0.29 -13.04
N ALA A 7 1.33 -0.35 -14.33
CA ALA A 7 2.65 -0.73 -14.78
C ALA A 7 3.13 0.20 -15.88
N GLN A 8 4.30 0.78 -15.63
CA GLN A 8 4.94 1.69 -16.57
C GLN A 8 5.55 0.92 -17.73
N ALA A 9 5.31 1.40 -18.96
CA ALA A 9 6.07 0.98 -20.12
C ALA A 9 7.45 1.65 -20.12
N LEU A 10 8.52 0.88 -19.91
CA LEU A 10 9.89 1.42 -19.84
C LEU A 10 10.57 1.57 -21.21
N ASP A 11 9.84 1.38 -22.30
CA ASP A 11 10.33 1.45 -23.68
C ASP A 11 10.09 2.83 -24.34
N ASN A 12 9.51 3.80 -23.61
CA ASN A 12 9.14 5.16 -24.04
C ASN A 12 8.21 5.23 -25.27
N ASN A 13 7.76 4.10 -25.81
CA ASN A 13 6.93 4.00 -27.02
C ASN A 13 5.61 3.26 -26.75
N GLY A 14 5.52 2.48 -25.67
CA GLY A 14 4.31 1.81 -25.23
C GLY A 14 3.43 2.69 -24.35
N SER A 15 2.11 2.43 -24.37
CA SER A 15 1.18 3.02 -23.40
C SER A 15 1.32 2.34 -22.04
N ASP A 16 1.27 3.11 -20.98
CA ASP A 16 1.18 2.58 -19.62
C ASP A 16 -0.09 1.76 -19.39
N ASP A 17 0.02 0.76 -18.53
CA ASP A 17 -1.04 -0.17 -18.17
C ASP A 17 -1.73 0.30 -16.88
N TRP A 18 -2.96 0.83 -17.01
CA TRP A 18 -3.77 1.30 -15.88
C TRP A 18 -5.01 0.41 -15.68
N TYR A 19 -5.17 -0.14 -14.49
CA TYR A 19 -6.30 -1.01 -14.16
C TYR A 19 -6.86 -0.72 -12.77
N GLU A 20 -8.18 -0.90 -12.63
CA GLU A 20 -8.86 -1.02 -11.34
C GLU A 20 -9.25 -2.48 -11.14
N TYR A 21 -9.04 -3.01 -9.93
CA TYR A 21 -9.50 -4.34 -9.56
C TYR A 21 -10.84 -4.25 -8.82
N THR A 22 -11.91 -4.63 -9.52
CA THR A 22 -13.30 -4.58 -9.04
C THR A 22 -13.95 -5.94 -9.21
N GLN A 23 -14.72 -6.40 -8.19
CA GLN A 23 -15.53 -7.63 -8.26
C GLN A 23 -14.76 -8.89 -8.79
N ASN A 24 -13.50 -9.05 -8.38
CA ASN A 24 -12.61 -10.13 -8.88
C ASN A 24 -12.25 -10.06 -10.37
N SER A 25 -12.28 -8.88 -10.95
CA SER A 25 -11.94 -8.62 -12.34
C SER A 25 -11.06 -7.38 -12.47
N LEU A 26 -10.35 -7.25 -13.59
CA LEU A 26 -9.55 -6.08 -13.91
C LEU A 26 -10.21 -5.26 -15.01
N GLU A 27 -10.57 -4.04 -14.67
CA GLU A 27 -11.14 -3.07 -15.58
C GLU A 27 -10.05 -2.09 -16.00
N LYS A 28 -9.85 -1.91 -17.31
CA LYS A 28 -8.83 -0.97 -17.81
C LYS A 28 -9.31 0.45 -17.61
N ILE A 29 -8.48 1.29 -17.00
CA ILE A 29 -8.77 2.71 -16.82
C ILE A 29 -8.30 3.44 -18.07
N THR A 30 -9.26 3.97 -18.83
CA THR A 30 -8.99 4.73 -20.07
C THR A 30 -9.25 6.22 -19.91
N GLU A 31 -10.01 6.62 -18.89
CA GLU A 31 -10.34 8.01 -18.62
C GLU A 31 -9.14 8.74 -17.99
N GLU A 32 -8.73 9.85 -18.62
CA GLU A 32 -7.61 10.68 -18.16
C GLU A 32 -7.81 11.15 -16.72
N ASN A 33 -9.02 11.62 -16.36
CA ASN A 33 -9.33 12.08 -15.01
C ASN A 33 -9.07 11.00 -13.95
N ALA A 34 -9.44 9.75 -14.25
CA ALA A 34 -9.22 8.64 -13.33
C ALA A 34 -7.72 8.31 -13.21
N GLN A 35 -6.97 8.34 -14.31
CA GLN A 35 -5.51 8.16 -14.31
C GLN A 35 -4.81 9.28 -13.52
N SER A 36 -5.18 10.55 -13.75
CA SER A 36 -4.66 11.71 -13.02
C SER A 36 -4.91 11.60 -11.51
N TRP A 37 -6.09 11.11 -11.12
CA TRP A 37 -6.40 10.90 -9.72
C TRP A 37 -5.50 9.83 -9.08
N VAL A 38 -5.26 8.70 -9.76
CA VAL A 38 -4.35 7.66 -9.25
C VAL A 38 -2.90 8.19 -9.19
N ASN A 39 -2.47 8.96 -10.19
CA ASN A 39 -1.17 9.63 -10.18
C ASN A 39 -0.98 10.55 -8.99
N ASN A 40 -1.99 11.38 -8.67
CA ASN A 40 -1.92 12.26 -7.50
C ASN A 40 -1.78 11.45 -6.20
N LEU A 41 -2.48 10.31 -6.09
CA LEU A 41 -2.34 9.42 -4.93
C LEU A 41 -0.92 8.81 -4.84
N ILE A 42 -0.31 8.45 -5.97
CA ILE A 42 1.09 7.98 -6.02
C ILE A 42 2.03 9.08 -5.51
N PHE A 43 1.89 10.32 -6.00
CA PHE A 43 2.70 11.45 -5.55
C PHE A 43 2.54 11.70 -4.05
N GLU A 44 1.31 11.75 -3.57
CA GLU A 44 1.01 11.98 -2.16
C GLU A 44 1.61 10.89 -1.25
N LEU A 45 1.56 9.62 -1.68
CA LEU A 45 2.16 8.50 -0.95
C LEU A 45 3.69 8.53 -0.98
N THR A 46 4.30 8.97 -2.07
CA THR A 46 5.76 9.01 -2.22
C THR A 46 6.40 10.21 -1.55
N ASP A 47 5.70 11.34 -1.47
CA ASP A 47 6.18 12.58 -0.84
C ASP A 47 5.94 12.60 0.67
N GLU A 48 4.72 12.24 1.12
CA GLU A 48 4.31 12.37 2.52
C GLU A 48 4.25 11.03 3.28
N GLY A 49 4.29 9.91 2.56
CA GLY A 49 4.15 8.58 3.14
C GLY A 49 5.42 8.08 3.84
N GLU A 50 5.22 7.07 4.68
CA GLU A 50 6.32 6.25 5.20
C GLU A 50 6.69 5.16 4.21
N ARG A 51 7.95 4.70 4.31
CA ARG A 51 8.52 3.70 3.41
C ARG A 51 8.95 2.45 4.17
N GLU A 52 8.53 1.28 3.70
CA GLU A 52 9.11 -0.02 4.06
C GLU A 52 9.66 -0.73 2.82
N ILE A 53 10.67 -1.57 3.00
CA ILE A 53 11.22 -2.38 1.91
C ILE A 53 11.39 -3.81 2.43
N PHE A 54 10.99 -4.79 1.62
CA PHE A 54 11.23 -6.19 1.88
C PHE A 54 11.49 -6.92 0.56
N HIS A 55 12.74 -7.33 0.34
CA HIS A 55 13.19 -7.96 -0.89
C HIS A 55 12.79 -7.16 -2.15
N ASN A 56 11.88 -7.70 -2.97
CA ASN A 56 11.48 -7.14 -4.25
C ASN A 56 10.24 -6.23 -4.14
N VAL A 57 9.76 -5.98 -2.92
CA VAL A 57 8.58 -5.17 -2.68
C VAL A 57 8.98 -3.97 -1.83
N GLU A 58 8.67 -2.79 -2.34
CA GLU A 58 8.81 -1.53 -1.65
C GLU A 58 7.43 -0.95 -1.41
N CYS A 59 7.16 -0.48 -0.20
CA CYS A 59 5.86 0.04 0.18
C CYS A 59 5.94 1.47 0.65
N TYR A 60 5.09 2.31 0.06
CA TYR A 60 4.78 3.64 0.54
C TYR A 60 3.40 3.62 1.19
N TYR A 61 3.25 4.14 2.40
CA TYR A 61 1.97 4.09 3.11
C TYR A 61 1.75 5.29 3.99
N LYS A 62 0.48 5.61 4.22
CA LYS A 62 0.06 6.64 5.16
C LYS A 62 -1.30 6.33 5.75
N LEU A 63 -1.59 6.94 6.89
CA LEU A 63 -2.93 6.98 7.43
C LEU A 63 -3.64 8.20 6.88
N ASN A 64 -4.82 8.00 6.32
CA ASN A 64 -5.65 9.11 5.85
C ASN A 64 -6.47 9.70 7.01
N PRO A 65 -7.14 10.86 6.80
CA PRO A 65 -7.88 11.56 7.86
C PRO A 65 -9.00 10.71 8.51
N ASN A 66 -9.51 9.69 7.83
CA ASN A 66 -10.51 8.76 8.35
C ASN A 66 -9.89 7.56 9.10
N GLU A 67 -8.60 7.65 9.43
CA GLU A 67 -7.78 6.58 9.98
C GLU A 67 -7.71 5.31 9.12
N LEU A 68 -8.07 5.37 7.84
CA LEU A 68 -7.88 4.26 6.92
C LEU A 68 -6.45 4.29 6.37
N LEU A 69 -5.97 3.13 5.96
CA LEU A 69 -4.61 3.00 5.43
C LEU A 69 -4.64 3.16 3.92
N ASP A 70 -3.91 4.12 3.39
CA ASP A 70 -3.61 4.25 1.97
C ASP A 70 -2.18 3.76 1.77
N PHE A 71 -1.95 2.87 0.79
CA PHE A 71 -0.61 2.36 0.53
C PHE A 71 -0.40 1.94 -0.93
N MET A 72 0.85 2.00 -1.37
CA MET A 72 1.32 1.57 -2.66
C MET A 72 2.44 0.55 -2.46
N LEU A 73 2.39 -0.55 -3.20
CA LEU A 73 3.43 -1.56 -3.29
C LEU A 73 4.08 -1.46 -4.67
N LEU A 74 5.33 -1.02 -4.71
CA LEU A 74 6.19 -1.14 -5.89
C LEU A 74 6.81 -2.53 -5.90
N ILE A 75 6.41 -3.32 -6.89
CA ILE A 75 6.80 -4.71 -7.05
C ILE A 75 7.81 -4.77 -8.19
N GLU A 76 9.06 -5.02 -7.82
CA GLU A 76 10.12 -5.31 -8.78
C GLU A 76 10.06 -6.77 -9.17
N ASN A 77 9.27 -7.05 -10.20
CA ASN A 77 9.24 -8.35 -10.80
C ASN A 77 10.13 -8.29 -12.04
N GLN A 78 11.32 -8.92 -12.01
CA GLN A 78 12.28 -8.96 -13.12
C GLN A 78 11.74 -9.64 -14.41
N GLN A 79 10.44 -9.87 -14.46
CA GLN A 79 9.70 -10.40 -15.58
C GLN A 79 9.66 -9.43 -16.75
N LYS A 80 9.48 -10.06 -17.90
CA LYS A 80 9.28 -9.41 -19.17
C LYS A 80 7.86 -9.70 -19.64
N ASP A 81 7.24 -8.75 -20.31
CA ASP A 81 6.02 -9.02 -21.05
C ASP A 81 6.29 -9.84 -22.33
N ASN A 82 5.23 -10.09 -23.09
CA ASN A 82 5.24 -10.87 -24.34
C ASN A 82 6.18 -10.31 -25.43
N ILE A 83 6.64 -9.07 -25.33
CA ILE A 83 7.60 -8.46 -26.26
C ILE A 83 8.97 -8.19 -25.61
N GLY A 84 9.21 -8.72 -24.41
CA GLY A 84 10.52 -8.68 -23.75
C GLY A 84 10.76 -7.47 -22.84
N ARG A 85 9.73 -6.66 -22.57
CA ARG A 85 9.84 -5.42 -21.79
C ARG A 85 9.77 -5.69 -20.29
N LYS A 86 10.73 -5.15 -19.55
CA LYS A 86 10.66 -5.10 -18.08
C LYS A 86 9.71 -3.98 -17.66
N SER A 87 8.94 -4.21 -16.63
CA SER A 87 8.03 -3.21 -16.06
C SER A 87 8.08 -3.24 -14.55
N LYS A 88 8.15 -2.08 -13.92
CA LYS A 88 7.85 -1.96 -12.49
C LYS A 88 6.33 -1.90 -12.33
N THR A 89 5.78 -2.74 -11.46
CA THR A 89 4.35 -2.78 -11.19
C THR A 89 4.08 -2.06 -9.87
N ALA A 90 3.18 -1.10 -9.85
CA ALA A 90 2.68 -0.47 -8.65
C ALA A 90 1.27 -0.99 -8.36
N LEU A 91 1.08 -1.63 -7.21
CA LEU A 91 -0.22 -2.03 -6.69
C LEU A 91 -0.62 -1.02 -5.61
N ILE A 92 -1.69 -0.27 -5.85
CA ILE A 92 -2.11 0.87 -5.03
C ILE A 92 -3.44 0.53 -4.37
N ILE A 93 -3.50 0.65 -3.05
CA ILE A 93 -4.69 0.38 -2.25
C ILE A 93 -5.08 1.67 -1.54
N LYS A 94 -6.29 2.13 -1.80
CA LYS A 94 -6.90 3.26 -1.09
C LYS A 94 -7.96 2.78 -0.11
N ASP A 95 -8.06 3.44 1.03
CA ASP A 95 -9.07 3.25 2.06
C ASP A 95 -9.10 1.81 2.58
N TYR A 96 -7.92 1.27 2.90
CA TYR A 96 -7.80 -0.07 3.45
C TYR A 96 -8.34 -0.13 4.88
N ASN A 97 -9.35 -0.98 5.07
CA ASN A 97 -10.15 -1.09 6.29
C ASN A 97 -10.06 -2.49 6.94
N HIS A 98 -8.89 -3.13 6.88
CA HIS A 98 -8.60 -4.44 7.51
C HIS A 98 -9.33 -5.65 6.92
N ILE A 99 -9.92 -5.52 5.72
CA ILE A 99 -10.42 -6.68 4.96
C ILE A 99 -9.23 -7.49 4.44
N THR A 100 -9.40 -8.81 4.29
CA THR A 100 -8.38 -9.68 3.66
C THR A 100 -8.14 -9.25 2.21
N LEU A 101 -6.87 -9.08 1.84
CA LEU A 101 -6.45 -8.80 0.47
C LEU A 101 -5.81 -10.06 -0.09
N GLU A 102 -6.39 -10.65 -1.13
CA GLU A 102 -5.82 -11.82 -1.80
C GLU A 102 -4.76 -11.37 -2.82
N PHE A 103 -3.56 -10.99 -2.36
CA PHE A 103 -2.51 -10.45 -3.24
C PHE A 103 -2.20 -11.36 -4.43
N GLU A 104 -2.08 -12.67 -4.18
CA GLU A 104 -1.81 -13.67 -5.23
C GLU A 104 -2.84 -13.61 -6.35
N LYS A 105 -4.13 -13.53 -6.00
CA LYS A 105 -5.21 -13.45 -6.98
C LYS A 105 -5.21 -12.15 -7.76
N VAL A 106 -4.99 -11.02 -7.07
CA VAL A 106 -4.93 -9.69 -7.69
C VAL A 106 -3.77 -9.63 -8.70
N LEU A 107 -2.59 -10.07 -8.30
CA LEU A 107 -1.39 -10.07 -9.12
C LEU A 107 -1.49 -11.07 -10.28
N THR A 108 -1.99 -12.28 -10.03
CA THR A 108 -2.21 -13.30 -11.07
C THR A 108 -3.21 -12.81 -12.12
N SER A 109 -4.30 -12.15 -11.69
CA SER A 109 -5.27 -11.55 -12.61
C SER A 109 -4.59 -10.52 -13.51
N PHE A 110 -3.72 -9.69 -12.95
CA PHE A 110 -3.02 -8.63 -13.67
C PHE A 110 -2.03 -9.16 -14.69
N TRP A 111 -1.18 -10.09 -14.31
CA TRP A 111 -0.22 -10.68 -15.23
C TRP A 111 -0.88 -11.51 -16.32
N THR A 112 -1.96 -12.22 -16.00
CA THR A 112 -2.77 -12.91 -17.01
C THR A 112 -3.33 -11.91 -18.03
N ARG A 113 -3.91 -10.80 -17.55
CA ARG A 113 -4.51 -9.77 -18.41
C ARG A 113 -3.48 -9.05 -19.29
N THR A 114 -2.27 -8.82 -18.77
CA THR A 114 -1.18 -8.12 -19.46
C THR A 114 -0.22 -9.06 -20.20
N ASN A 115 -0.53 -10.36 -20.24
CA ASN A 115 0.27 -11.41 -20.87
C ASN A 115 1.73 -11.43 -20.39
N ARG A 116 1.91 -11.33 -19.07
CA ARG A 116 3.20 -11.39 -18.37
C ARG A 116 3.34 -12.74 -17.67
N ASN A 117 4.58 -13.23 -17.57
CA ASN A 117 4.84 -14.55 -16.99
C ASN A 117 4.41 -14.59 -15.51
N ALA A 118 3.81 -15.67 -15.02
CA ALA A 118 3.37 -15.80 -13.62
C ALA A 118 4.38 -16.53 -12.71
N SER A 119 5.58 -16.88 -13.22
CA SER A 119 6.47 -17.88 -12.61
C SER A 119 6.96 -17.61 -11.18
N ASN A 120 6.71 -16.41 -10.61
CA ASN A 120 7.05 -16.05 -9.23
C ASN A 120 5.89 -15.38 -8.47
N SER A 121 4.64 -15.59 -8.91
CA SER A 121 3.45 -14.92 -8.36
C SER A 121 3.32 -15.12 -6.86
N ASP A 122 3.38 -16.38 -6.44
CA ASP A 122 3.15 -16.78 -5.05
C ASP A 122 4.20 -16.19 -4.11
N LEU A 123 5.47 -16.18 -4.54
CA LEU A 123 6.56 -15.60 -3.75
C LEU A 123 6.36 -14.07 -3.58
N LEU A 124 5.97 -13.36 -4.63
CA LEU A 124 5.73 -11.92 -4.56
C LEU A 124 4.49 -11.60 -3.73
N ALA A 125 3.44 -12.41 -3.83
CA ALA A 125 2.27 -12.30 -2.98
C ALA A 125 2.62 -12.46 -1.50
N GLN A 126 3.45 -13.45 -1.16
CA GLN A 126 3.95 -13.65 0.20
C GLN A 126 4.78 -12.44 0.70
N GLN A 127 5.60 -11.85 -0.16
CA GLN A 127 6.35 -10.63 0.18
C GLN A 127 5.42 -9.43 0.43
N CYS A 128 4.35 -9.29 -0.36
CA CYS A 128 3.32 -8.26 -0.16
C CYS A 128 2.58 -8.46 1.17
N GLU A 129 2.17 -9.70 1.47
CA GLU A 129 1.51 -10.04 2.75
C GLU A 129 2.41 -9.72 3.94
N TYR A 130 3.70 -10.06 3.84
CA TYR A 130 4.66 -9.79 4.90
C TYR A 130 4.79 -8.30 5.21
N ILE A 131 4.94 -7.48 4.17
CA ILE A 131 4.98 -6.01 4.30
C ILE A 131 3.68 -5.48 4.90
N LEU A 132 2.52 -5.95 4.43
CA LEU A 132 1.23 -5.54 4.98
C LEU A 132 1.16 -5.86 6.49
N GLY A 133 1.71 -7.00 6.90
CA GLY A 133 1.87 -7.38 8.30
C GLY A 133 2.73 -6.40 9.11
N ILE A 134 3.85 -5.93 8.55
CA ILE A 134 4.71 -4.90 9.18
C ILE A 134 3.91 -3.60 9.37
N ILE A 135 3.24 -3.13 8.33
CA ILE A 135 2.51 -1.86 8.34
C ILE A 135 1.35 -1.91 9.34
N LYS A 136 0.60 -3.03 9.38
CA LYS A 136 -0.46 -3.26 10.37
C LYS A 136 0.07 -3.18 11.80
N LYS A 137 1.23 -3.78 12.08
CA LYS A 137 1.88 -3.70 13.40
C LYS A 137 2.28 -2.28 13.77
N LYS A 138 2.88 -1.52 12.83
CA LYS A 138 3.27 -0.11 13.03
C LYS A 138 2.05 0.78 13.31
N ARG A 139 0.96 0.62 12.54
CA ARG A 139 -0.32 1.30 12.76
C ARG A 139 -0.88 1.02 14.14
N ASN A 140 -0.94 -0.26 14.54
CA ASN A 140 -1.44 -0.62 15.88
C ASN A 140 -0.58 0.01 16.97
N LYS A 141 0.75 -0.06 16.87
CA LYS A 141 1.65 0.57 17.84
C LYS A 141 1.37 2.07 18.00
N ARG A 142 1.16 2.80 16.90
CA ARG A 142 0.80 4.23 16.94
C ARG A 142 -0.53 4.50 17.61
N ARG A 143 -1.55 3.69 17.33
CA ARG A 143 -2.86 3.80 18.00
C ARG A 143 -2.77 3.67 19.52
N TRP A 144 -1.84 2.85 20.03
CA TRP A 144 -1.64 2.67 21.47
C TRP A 144 -0.84 3.78 22.14
N LEU A 145 -0.08 4.60 21.39
CA LEU A 145 0.74 5.67 21.98
C LEU A 145 -0.11 6.74 22.69
N VAL A 146 -1.24 7.13 22.11
CA VAL A 146 -2.11 8.18 22.69
C VAL A 146 -2.75 7.71 24.02
N PRO A 147 -3.38 6.54 24.11
CA PRO A 147 -3.84 6.00 25.39
C PRO A 147 -2.72 5.87 26.43
N LEU A 148 -1.53 5.40 26.03
CA LEU A 148 -0.39 5.27 26.94
C LEU A 148 0.07 6.62 27.49
N ALA A 149 0.11 7.66 26.65
CA ALA A 149 0.45 9.02 27.06
C ALA A 149 -0.60 9.64 28.00
N LEU A 150 -1.88 9.36 27.78
CA LEU A 150 -2.95 9.83 28.66
C LEU A 150 -2.91 9.13 30.04
N ILE A 151 -2.62 7.82 30.07
CA ILE A 151 -2.45 7.08 31.32
C ILE A 151 -1.21 7.59 32.07
N SER A 152 -0.08 7.79 31.39
CA SER A 152 1.11 8.30 32.06
C SER A 152 0.91 9.72 32.60
N LEU A 153 0.25 10.60 31.82
CA LEU A 153 -0.08 11.97 32.26
C LEU A 153 -1.03 11.97 33.47
N SER A 154 -2.05 11.10 33.48
CA SER A 154 -2.98 11.02 34.61
C SER A 154 -2.30 10.52 35.89
N VAL A 155 -1.39 9.54 35.79
CA VAL A 155 -0.56 9.10 36.93
C VAL A 155 0.32 10.24 37.45
N ILE A 156 0.99 10.98 36.57
CA ILE A 156 1.83 12.13 36.95
C ILE A 156 1.02 13.21 37.67
N LEU A 157 -0.18 13.52 37.15
CA LEU A 157 -1.09 14.49 37.77
C LEU A 157 -1.51 14.06 39.17
N VAL A 158 -1.86 12.78 39.38
CA VAL A 158 -2.21 12.24 40.71
C VAL A 158 -1.06 12.40 41.70
N PHE A 159 0.17 12.08 41.29
CA PHE A 159 1.34 12.27 42.15
C PHE A 159 1.59 13.75 42.49
N LEU A 160 1.42 14.66 41.52
CA LEU A 160 1.51 16.10 41.75
C LEU A 160 0.46 16.60 42.75
N PHE A 161 -0.81 16.20 42.59
CA PHE A 161 -1.89 16.58 43.51
C PHE A 161 -1.69 16.01 44.91
N GLN A 162 -1.24 14.76 45.05
CA GLN A 162 -0.92 14.19 46.35
C GLN A 162 0.21 14.96 47.04
N LYS A 163 1.24 15.38 46.29
CA LYS A 163 2.36 16.16 46.83
C LYS A 163 1.92 17.57 47.24
N LEU A 164 1.05 18.22 46.46
CA LEU A 164 0.51 19.55 46.77
C LEU A 164 -0.50 19.55 47.93
N SER A 165 -1.30 18.49 48.11
CA SER A 165 -2.26 18.41 49.22
C SER A 165 -1.64 18.16 50.59
N LYS A 166 -0.36 17.75 50.62
CA LYS A 166 0.38 17.40 51.84
C LYS A 166 1.37 18.49 52.30
N GLY A 167 1.44 19.62 51.60
CA GLY A 167 2.24 20.80 51.97
C GLY A 167 1.33 21.99 52.26
#